data_AF-A0A9X2YIC6-F1
#
_entry.id   AF-A0A9X2YIC6-F1
#
_cell.length_a   1.000
_cell.length_b   1.000
_cell.length_c   1.000
_cell.angle_alpha   90.00
_cell.angle_beta   90.00
_cell.angle_gamma   90.00
#
_symmetry.space_group_name_H-M   'P 1'
#
loop_
_entity.id
_entity.type
_entity.pdbx_description
1 polymer ?
#
loop_
_entity_poly.entity_id
_entity_poly.type
_entity_poly.pdbx_seq_one_letter_code
_entity_poly.pdbx_strand_id
1 'polypeptide(L)'
;MTDAVLQSLRLSELLSARIAGETDRDDVAVMVLGPRLCEVLGALGVPAGDWLAVARWVDDGDREAAGAYLEVIVADRCRLPGDDLVSDLVAHERDGRGLTAEEIRAILVDCLLAAAR
;
A
#
# COMPACT_ATOMS: atom_id res chain seq x y z
N MET A 1 -28.65 -0.44 2.49
CA MET A 1 -27.17 -0.51 2.46
C MET A 1 -26.69 0.93 2.39
N THR A 2 -25.88 1.37 3.36
CA THR A 2 -25.46 2.78 3.47
C THR A 2 -24.27 3.07 2.56
N ASP A 3 -24.12 4.34 2.20
CA ASP A 3 -23.08 4.88 1.32
C ASP A 3 -21.64 4.52 1.77
N ALA A 4 -21.38 4.56 3.09
CA ALA A 4 -20.10 4.17 3.68
C ALA A 4 -19.75 2.68 3.48
N VAL A 5 -20.74 1.79 3.42
CA VAL A 5 -20.50 0.35 3.21
C VAL A 5 -20.08 0.07 1.77
N LEU A 6 -20.68 0.76 0.80
CA LEU A 6 -20.29 0.67 -0.61
C LEU A 6 -18.87 1.20 -0.84
N GLN A 7 -18.49 2.27 -0.15
CA GLN A 7 -17.12 2.81 -0.20
C GLN A 7 -16.09 1.80 0.35
N SER A 8 -16.38 1.19 1.51
CA SER A 8 -15.49 0.19 2.10
C SER A 8 -15.31 -1.04 1.19
N LEU A 9 -16.37 -1.48 0.52
CA LEU A 9 -16.31 -2.62 -0.42
C LEU A 9 -15.44 -2.30 -1.63
N ARG A 10 -15.60 -1.13 -2.27
CA ARG A 10 -14.79 -0.75 -3.43
C ARG A 10 -13.31 -0.56 -3.08
N LEU A 11 -13.01 0.00 -1.92
CA LEU A 11 -11.62 0.08 -1.44
C LEU A 11 -11.05 -1.33 -1.20
N SER A 12 -11.85 -2.23 -0.63
CA SER A 12 -11.44 -3.63 -0.44
C SER A 12 -11.21 -4.35 -1.77
N GLU A 13 -11.99 -4.06 -2.81
CA GLU A 13 -11.80 -4.60 -4.16
C GLU A 13 -10.48 -4.10 -4.79
N LEU A 14 -10.18 -2.79 -4.69
CA LEU A 14 -8.91 -2.23 -5.16
C LEU A 14 -7.71 -2.86 -4.44
N LEU A 15 -7.79 -2.97 -3.12
CA LEU A 15 -6.78 -3.64 -2.30
C LEU A 15 -6.58 -5.10 -2.72
N SER A 16 -7.69 -5.82 -2.93
CA SER A 16 -7.65 -7.24 -3.29
C SER A 16 -7.07 -7.47 -4.69
N ALA A 17 -7.42 -6.62 -5.65
CA ALA A 17 -6.95 -6.73 -7.03
C ALA A 17 -5.42 -6.57 -7.15
N ARG A 18 -4.82 -5.74 -6.28
CA ARG A 18 -3.39 -5.42 -6.33
C ARG A 18 -2.53 -6.36 -5.49
N ILE A 19 -3.05 -6.86 -4.37
CA ILE A 19 -2.29 -7.69 -3.44
C ILE A 19 -2.24 -9.16 -3.91
N ALA A 20 -3.11 -9.60 -4.82
CA ALA A 20 -3.15 -10.98 -5.33
C ALA A 20 -2.09 -11.32 -6.40
N GLY A 21 -0.90 -10.72 -6.33
CA GLY A 21 0.17 -10.94 -7.32
C GLY A 21 0.83 -12.32 -7.20
N GLU A 22 1.08 -12.98 -8.33
CA GLU A 22 1.92 -14.18 -8.39
C GLU A 22 3.37 -13.79 -8.09
N THR A 23 3.83 -14.03 -6.86
CA THR A 23 5.25 -13.83 -6.52
C THR A 23 6.04 -15.08 -6.84
N ASP A 24 7.14 -14.95 -7.60
CA ASP A 24 8.04 -16.07 -7.88
C ASP A 24 8.67 -16.56 -6.57
N ARG A 25 8.48 -17.83 -6.26
CA ARG A 25 8.94 -18.45 -5.01
C ARG A 25 10.47 -18.50 -4.90
N ASP A 26 11.18 -18.40 -6.02
CA ASP A 26 12.64 -18.41 -6.08
C ASP A 26 13.27 -17.00 -5.98
N ASP A 27 12.47 -15.94 -5.81
CA ASP A 27 12.97 -14.59 -5.59
C ASP A 27 13.62 -14.46 -4.19
N VAL A 28 14.84 -13.90 -4.14
CA VAL A 28 15.57 -13.66 -2.89
C VAL A 28 14.79 -12.76 -1.93
N ALA A 29 14.03 -11.79 -2.45
CA ALA A 29 13.18 -10.94 -1.63
C ALA A 29 12.08 -11.75 -0.93
N VAL A 30 11.45 -12.70 -1.64
CA VAL A 30 10.43 -13.60 -1.09
C VAL A 30 11.00 -14.50 0.00
N MET A 31 12.23 -14.98 -0.19
CA MET A 31 12.93 -15.79 0.80
C MET A 31 13.25 -15.02 2.10
N VAL A 32 13.56 -13.72 1.99
CA VAL A 32 14.00 -12.88 3.11
C VAL A 32 12.82 -12.23 3.84
N LEU A 33 11.85 -11.72 3.10
CA LEU A 33 10.73 -10.94 3.63
C LEU A 33 9.42 -11.73 3.73
N GLY A 34 9.38 -12.92 3.12
CA GLY A 34 8.16 -13.67 2.93
C GLY A 34 7.33 -13.16 1.75
N PRO A 35 6.49 -14.03 1.15
CA PRO A 35 5.70 -13.69 -0.02
C PRO A 35 4.70 -12.57 0.27
N ARG A 36 4.07 -12.59 1.45
CA ARG A 36 3.00 -11.65 1.80
C ARG A 36 3.47 -10.20 1.84
N LEU A 37 4.63 -9.95 2.44
CA LEU A 37 5.18 -8.61 2.53
C LEU A 37 5.67 -8.14 1.15
N CYS A 38 6.28 -9.02 0.34
CA CYS A 38 6.68 -8.70 -1.03
C CYS A 38 5.49 -8.29 -1.90
N GLU A 39 4.38 -9.03 -1.84
CA GLU A 39 3.13 -8.69 -2.55
C GLU A 39 2.64 -7.29 -2.18
N VAL A 40 2.62 -6.97 -0.88
CA VAL A 40 2.16 -5.67 -0.40
C VAL A 40 3.12 -4.55 -0.80
N LEU A 41 4.44 -4.73 -0.67
CA LEU A 41 5.42 -3.73 -1.08
C LEU A 41 5.37 -3.46 -2.59
N GLY A 42 5.23 -4.50 -3.41
CA GLY A 42 5.03 -4.39 -4.86
C GLY A 42 3.72 -3.69 -5.21
N ALA A 43 2.60 -4.09 -4.58
CA ALA A 43 1.29 -3.48 -4.78
C ALA A 43 1.28 -1.99 -4.44
N LEU A 44 2.03 -1.57 -3.42
CA LEU A 44 2.18 -0.18 -3.01
C LEU A 44 3.13 0.64 -3.89
N GLY A 45 3.79 0.01 -4.87
CA GLY A 45 4.77 0.70 -5.72
C GLY A 45 6.04 1.11 -4.97
N VAL A 46 6.37 0.43 -3.87
CA VAL A 46 7.61 0.66 -3.13
C VAL A 46 8.79 0.19 -4.02
N PRO A 47 9.80 1.04 -4.28
CA PRO A 47 10.99 0.62 -5.00
C PRO A 47 11.67 -0.56 -4.31
N ALA A 48 12.09 -1.57 -5.08
CA ALA A 48 12.71 -2.78 -4.55
C ALA A 48 13.94 -2.51 -3.65
N GLY A 49 14.69 -1.42 -3.92
CA GLY A 49 15.82 -1.00 -3.10
C GLY A 49 15.47 -0.58 -1.67
N ASP A 50 14.21 -0.21 -1.43
CA ASP A 50 13.74 0.29 -0.13
C ASP A 50 13.06 -0.82 0.69
N TRP A 51 12.79 -1.99 0.10
CA TRP A 51 12.00 -3.05 0.72
C TRP A 51 12.54 -3.50 2.07
N LEU A 52 13.86 -3.64 2.23
CA LEU A 52 14.47 -4.07 3.49
C LEU A 52 14.31 -3.01 4.60
N ALA A 53 14.42 -1.72 4.25
CA ALA A 53 14.23 -0.64 5.21
C ALA A 53 12.77 -0.59 5.69
N VAL A 54 11.82 -0.71 4.76
CA VAL A 54 10.39 -0.72 5.06
C VAL A 54 10.03 -1.95 5.90
N ALA A 55 10.53 -3.14 5.54
CA ALA A 55 10.30 -4.36 6.30
C ALA A 55 10.78 -4.25 7.74
N ARG A 56 11.96 -3.64 7.95
CA ARG A 56 12.48 -3.41 9.29
C ARG A 56 11.57 -2.50 10.12
N TRP A 57 11.05 -1.40 9.56
CA TRP A 57 10.12 -0.54 10.29
C TRP A 57 8.84 -1.28 10.67
N VAL A 58 8.38 -2.17 9.80
CA VAL A 58 7.21 -3.01 10.04
C VAL A 58 7.46 -4.01 11.18
N ASP A 59 8.60 -4.69 11.18
CA ASP A 59 9.02 -5.61 12.24
C ASP A 59 9.21 -4.89 13.58
N ASP A 60 9.80 -3.69 13.56
CA ASP A 60 10.02 -2.84 14.72
C ASP A 60 8.72 -2.17 15.21
N GLY A 61 7.62 -2.26 14.45
CA GLY A 61 6.35 -1.57 14.73
C GLY A 61 6.44 -0.04 14.62
N ASP A 62 7.45 0.48 13.90
CA ASP A 62 7.72 1.90 13.71
C ASP A 62 6.74 2.52 12.69
N ARG A 63 5.53 2.79 13.19
CA ARG A 63 4.45 3.40 12.42
C ARG A 63 4.79 4.80 11.91
N GLU A 64 5.65 5.53 12.62
CA GLU A 64 6.03 6.89 12.27
C GLU A 64 6.96 6.89 11.06
N ALA A 65 8.02 6.06 11.08
CA ALA A 65 8.93 5.92 9.94
C ALA A 65 8.22 5.40 8.69
N ALA A 66 7.40 4.35 8.84
CA ALA A 66 6.59 3.82 7.74
C ALA A 66 5.62 4.87 7.18
N GLY A 67 4.96 5.63 8.07
CA GLY A 67 4.06 6.72 7.69
C GLY A 67 4.77 7.81 6.89
N ALA A 68 5.88 8.34 7.40
CA ALA A 68 6.65 9.39 6.75
C ALA A 68 7.18 8.96 5.37
N TYR A 69 7.60 7.71 5.23
CA TYR A 69 8.00 7.17 3.94
C TYR A 69 6.83 7.09 2.95
N LEU A 70 5.67 6.59 3.39
CA LEU A 70 4.48 6.49 2.55
C LEU A 70 3.95 7.87 2.13
N GLU A 71 4.14 8.93 2.92
CA GLU A 71 3.83 10.30 2.49
C GLU A 71 4.59 10.72 1.25
N VAL A 72 5.88 10.35 1.16
CA VAL A 72 6.71 10.65 -0.02
C VAL A 72 6.18 9.93 -1.25
N ILE A 73 5.81 8.65 -1.11
CA ILE A 73 5.23 7.87 -2.21
C ILE A 73 3.89 8.48 -2.65
N VAL A 74 3.00 8.81 -1.72
CA VAL A 74 1.71 9.46 -2.03
C VAL A 74 1.94 10.80 -2.73
N ALA A 75 2.84 11.63 -2.22
CA ALA A 75 3.16 12.92 -2.83
C ALA A 75 3.70 12.78 -4.26
N ASP A 76 4.56 11.78 -4.51
CA ASP A 76 5.07 11.52 -5.86
C ASP A 76 3.96 11.04 -6.80
N ARG A 77 3.06 10.16 -6.34
CA ARG A 77 1.93 9.66 -7.15
C ARG A 77 0.83 10.68 -7.40
N CYS A 78 0.65 11.64 -6.49
CA CYS A 78 -0.17 12.83 -6.75
C CYS A 78 0.34 13.65 -7.94
N ARG A 79 1.66 13.64 -8.19
CA ARG A 79 2.28 14.36 -9.31
C ARG A 79 2.38 13.49 -10.57
N LEU A 80 2.75 12.23 -10.41
CA LEU A 80 2.98 11.29 -11.51
C LEU A 80 2.39 9.92 -11.13
N PRO A 81 1.18 9.60 -11.62
CA PRO A 81 0.58 8.29 -11.39
C PRO A 81 1.46 7.16 -11.92
N GLY A 82 1.53 6.07 -11.15
CA GLY A 82 2.16 4.81 -11.48
C GLY A 82 1.11 3.70 -11.67
N ASP A 83 1.59 2.48 -11.90
CA ASP A 83 0.76 1.28 -11.95
C ASP A 83 0.79 0.56 -10.59
N ASP A 84 0.27 1.24 -9.56
CA ASP A 84 0.27 0.78 -8.17
C ASP A 84 -1.02 1.18 -7.46
N LEU A 85 -1.28 0.53 -6.32
CA LEU A 85 -2.43 0.79 -5.46
C LEU A 85 -2.49 2.24 -4.98
N VAL A 86 -1.33 2.89 -4.77
CA VAL A 86 -1.28 4.28 -4.31
C VAL A 86 -1.89 5.19 -5.38
N SER A 87 -1.57 4.95 -6.65
CA SER A 87 -2.14 5.68 -7.78
C SER A 87 -3.63 5.44 -7.93
N ASP A 88 -4.10 4.20 -7.71
CA ASP A 88 -5.52 3.86 -7.72
C ASP A 88 -6.29 4.61 -6.61
N LEU A 89 -5.69 4.75 -5.42
CA LEU A 89 -6.27 5.49 -4.29
C LEU A 89 -6.24 7.01 -4.50
N VAL A 90 -5.20 7.56 -5.12
CA VAL A 90 -5.11 8.97 -5.49
C VAL A 90 -6.15 9.33 -6.54
N ALA A 91 -6.37 8.46 -7.52
CA ALA A 91 -7.38 8.65 -8.56
C ALA A 91 -8.82 8.35 -8.07
N HIS A 92 -8.96 7.79 -6.87
CA HIS A 92 -10.27 7.44 -6.33
C HIS A 92 -11.09 8.69 -6.01
N GLU A 93 -12.18 8.89 -6.75
CA GLU A 93 -13.18 9.92 -6.49
C GLU A 93 -14.56 9.29 -6.29
N ARG A 94 -15.31 9.77 -5.30
CA ARG A 94 -16.71 9.42 -5.10
C ARG A 94 -17.52 10.63 -4.67
N ASP A 95 -18.68 10.82 -5.31
CA ASP A 95 -19.57 11.97 -5.07
C ASP A 95 -18.86 13.33 -5.10
N GLY A 96 -17.89 13.50 -6.01
CA GLY A 96 -17.09 14.71 -6.12
C GLY A 96 -16.00 14.86 -5.05
N ARG A 97 -15.79 13.85 -4.20
CA ARG A 97 -14.77 13.84 -3.15
C ARG A 97 -13.76 12.71 -3.35
N GLY A 98 -12.50 13.08 -3.52
CA GLY A 98 -11.37 12.15 -3.44
C GLY A 98 -10.94 11.87 -2.00
N LEU A 99 -10.11 10.84 -1.83
CA LEU A 99 -9.39 10.63 -0.58
C LEU A 99 -8.32 11.71 -0.40
N THR A 100 -8.17 12.20 0.82
CA THR A 100 -7.06 13.07 1.20
C THR A 100 -5.77 12.27 1.31
N ALA A 101 -4.62 12.92 1.12
CA ALA A 101 -3.31 12.28 1.31
C ALA A 101 -3.16 11.64 2.71
N GLU A 102 -3.76 12.27 3.73
CA GLU A 102 -3.85 11.77 5.11
C GLU A 102 -4.65 10.45 5.20
N GLU A 103 -5.85 10.42 4.61
CA GLU A 103 -6.70 9.22 4.58
C GLU A 103 -6.02 8.07 3.82
N ILE A 104 -5.39 8.39 2.69
CA ILE A 104 -4.60 7.42 1.92
C ILE A 104 -3.48 6.87 2.79
N ARG A 105 -2.63 7.73 3.39
CA ARG A 105 -1.52 7.29 4.24
C ARG A 105 -1.99 6.38 5.37
N ALA A 106 -3.08 6.72 6.05
CA ALA A 106 -3.62 5.90 7.13
C ALA A 106 -3.98 4.49 6.65
N ILE A 107 -4.66 4.37 5.50
CA ILE A 107 -4.98 3.07 4.87
C ILE A 107 -3.70 2.29 4.54
N LEU A 108 -2.72 2.94 3.90
CA LEU A 108 -1.49 2.28 3.47
C LEU A 108 -0.67 1.75 4.65
N VAL A 109 -0.56 2.53 5.72
CA VAL A 109 0.15 2.12 6.94
C VAL A 109 -0.54 0.92 7.59
N ASP A 110 -1.87 0.91 7.65
CA ASP A 110 -2.61 -0.21 8.22
C ASP A 110 -2.47 -1.47 7.36
N CYS A 111 -2.49 -1.35 6.03
CA CYS A 111 -2.22 -2.45 5.10
C CYS A 111 -0.82 -3.02 5.29
N LEU A 112 0.19 -2.14 5.40
CA LEU A 112 1.59 -2.54 5.53
C LEU A 112 1.85 -3.27 6.86
N LEU A 113 1.34 -2.75 7.98
CA LEU A 113 1.49 -3.38 9.29
C LEU A 113 0.68 -4.68 9.43
N ALA A 114 -0.43 -4.82 8.69
CA ALA A 114 -1.18 -6.07 8.64
C ALA A 114 -0.44 -7.17 7.84
N ALA A 115 0.44 -6.80 6.91
CA ALA A 115 1.20 -7.75 6.09
C ALA A 115 2.32 -8.48 6.85
N ALA A 116 2.72 -7.94 8.01
CA ALA A 116 3.76 -8.48 8.90
C ALA A 116 3.33 -9.68 9.75
N ARG A 117 2.03 -9.99 9.76
CA ARG A 117 1.40 -10.91 10.72
C ARG A 117 1.07 -12.26 10.11
#